data_AF-A0A401YDG5-F1
#
_entry.id   AF-A0A401YDG5-F1
#
_cell.length_a   1.000
_cell.length_b   1.000
_cell.length_c   1.000
_cell.angle_alpha   90.00
_cell.angle_beta   90.00
_cell.angle_gamma   90.00
#
_symmetry.space_group_name_H-M   'P 1'
#
loop_
_entity.id
_entity.type
_entity.pdbx_description
1 polymer ?
#
loop_
_entity_poly.entity_id
_entity_poly.type
_entity_poly.pdbx_seq_one_letter_code
_entity_poly.pdbx_strand_id
1 'polypeptide(L)' 'MTLRIPDDLDASIRAGAAAAGLSLNAYIVRAARRQAVLDAARQLAALGLGEELCDEGDAL' A
#
# COMPACT_ATOMS: atom_id res chain seq x y z
N MET A 1 -11.03 14.14 0.57
CA MET A 1 -9.74 14.15 -0.14
C MET A 1 -9.98 13.66 -1.57
N THR A 2 -9.42 14.32 -2.57
CA THR A 2 -9.52 13.91 -3.98
C THR A 2 -8.11 13.61 -4.50
N LEU A 3 -7.96 12.51 -5.24
CA LEU A 3 -6.69 12.07 -5.81
C LEU A 3 -6.83 12.06 -7.33
N ARG A 4 -5.89 12.68 -8.04
CA ARG A 4 -5.85 12.65 -9.50
C ARG A 4 -5.10 11.40 -9.93
N ILE A 5 -5.77 10.55 -10.70
CA ILE A 5 -5.19 9.35 -11.29
C ILE A 5 -4.81 9.70 -12.74
N PRO A 6 -3.56 9.44 -13.16
CA PRO A 6 -3.17 9.53 -14.57
C PRO A 6 -4.04 8.62 -15.45
N ASP A 7 -4.47 9.12 -16.62
CA ASP A 7 -5.43 8.42 -17.48
C ASP A 7 -4.92 7.05 -17.96
N ASP A 8 -3.60 6.90 -18.12
CA ASP A 8 -2.93 5.65 -18.46
C ASP A 8 -3.01 4.59 -17.35
N LEU A 9 -3.23 5.01 -16.11
CA LEU A 9 -3.34 4.13 -14.94
C LEU A 9 -4.80 3.88 -14.50
N ASP A 10 -5.76 4.71 -14.90
CA ASP A 10 -7.16 4.58 -14.45
C ASP A 10 -7.75 3.20 -14.80
N ALA A 11 -7.52 2.73 -16.02
CA ALA A 11 -8.02 1.43 -16.48
C ALA A 11 -7.45 0.26 -15.67
N SER A 12 -6.14 0.27 -15.39
CA SER A 12 -5.47 -0.80 -14.65
C SER A 12 -5.88 -0.82 -13.18
N ILE A 13 -6.04 0.35 -12.56
CA ILE A 13 -6.49 0.48 -11.18
C ILE A 13 -7.95 0.02 -11.03
N ARG A 14 -8.83 0.39 -11.97
CA ARG A 14 -10.23 -0.09 -11.96
C ARG A 14 -10.31 -1.60 -12.13
N ALA A 15 -9.51 -2.18 -13.02
CA ALA A 15 -9.43 -3.62 -13.20
C ALA A 15 -8.96 -4.32 -11.90
N GLY A 16 -7.95 -3.77 -11.23
CA GLY A 16 -7.48 -4.28 -9.94
C GLY A 16 -8.53 -4.20 -8.84
N ALA A 17 -9.27 -3.10 -8.76
CA ALA A 17 -10.38 -2.94 -7.81
C ALA A 17 -11.50 -3.96 -8.07
N ALA A 18 -11.89 -4.14 -9.33
CA ALA A 18 -12.90 -5.12 -9.73
C ALA A 18 -12.46 -6.56 -9.42
N ALA A 19 -11.21 -6.92 -9.72
CA ALA A 19 -10.64 -8.23 -9.41
C ALA A 19 -10.59 -8.50 -7.89
N ALA A 20 -10.39 -7.46 -7.08
CA ALA A 20 -10.43 -7.54 -5.63
C ALA A 20 -11.87 -7.53 -5.05
N GLY A 21 -12.91 -7.33 -5.88
CA GLY A 21 -14.29 -7.15 -5.42
C GLY A 21 -14.50 -5.90 -4.56
N LEU A 22 -13.64 -4.88 -4.73
CA LEU A 22 -13.65 -3.66 -3.92
C LEU A 22 -14.14 -2.47 -4.73
N SER A 23 -14.72 -1.48 -4.04
CA SER A 23 -14.90 -0.16 -4.64
C SER A 23 -13.53 0.46 -4.92
N LEU A 24 -13.45 1.33 -5.94
CA LEU A 24 -12.20 2.00 -6.30
C LEU A 24 -11.57 2.73 -5.11
N ASN A 25 -12.39 3.42 -4.30
CA ASN A 25 -11.92 4.10 -3.10
C ASN A 25 -11.36 3.11 -2.06
N ALA A 26 -12.06 2.00 -1.79
CA ALA A 26 -11.57 0.99 -0.84
C ALA A 26 -10.26 0.35 -1.30
N TYR A 27 -10.15 0.09 -2.60
CA TYR A 27 -8.93 -0.42 -3.22
C TYR A 27 -7.75 0.56 -3.05
N ILE A 28 -7.96 1.84 -3.35
CA ILE A 28 -6.94 2.89 -3.18
C ILE A 28 -6.53 3.04 -1.71
N VAL A 29 -7.49 3.07 -0.78
CA VAL A 29 -7.18 3.16 0.66
C VAL A 29 -6.37 1.95 1.13
N ARG A 30 -6.71 0.75 0.67
CA ARG A 30 -5.93 -0.47 0.97
C ARG A 30 -4.51 -0.37 0.41
N ALA A 31 -4.35 0.08 -0.84
CA ALA A 31 -3.05 0.26 -1.45
C ALA A 31 -2.19 1.29 -0.71
N ALA A 32 -2.78 2.44 -0.34
CA ALA A 32 -2.10 3.48 0.42
C ALA A 32 -1.65 3.00 1.81
N ARG A 33 -2.48 2.20 2.50
CA ARG A 33 -2.09 1.58 3.79
C ARG A 33 -0.91 0.63 3.62
N ARG A 34 -0.95 -0.24 2.60
CA ARG A 34 0.16 -1.15 2.32
C ARG A 34 1.45 -0.40 2.02
N GLN A 35 1.37 0.69 1.25
CA GLN A 35 2.54 1.51 0.96
C GLN A 35 3.09 2.20 2.21
N ALA A 36 2.23 2.73 3.08
CA ALA A 36 2.65 3.34 4.33
C ALA A 36 3.39 2.34 5.25
N VAL A 37 2.93 1.08 5.30
CA VAL A 37 3.62 0.01 6.04
C VAL A 37 5.00 -0.25 5.43
N LEU A 38 5.10 -0.36 4.11
CA LEU A 38 6.39 -0.59 3.43
C LEU A 38 7.37 0.58 3.63
N ASP A 39 6.88 1.82 3.57
CA ASP A 39 7.71 3.00 3.78
C ASP A 39 8.18 3.11 5.24
N ALA A 40 7.31 2.77 6.21
CA ALA A 40 7.70 2.64 7.61
C ALA A 40 8.77 1.56 7.80
N ALA A 41 8.59 0.38 7.20
CA ALA A 41 9.58 -0.70 7.25
C ALA A 41 10.94 -0.28 6.66
N ARG A 42 10.93 0.44 5.53
CA ARG A 42 12.15 1.00 4.94
C ARG A 42 12.83 2.03 5.84
N GLN A 43 12.06 2.89 6.49
CA GLN A 43 12.60 3.87 7.44
C GLN A 43 13.23 3.18 8.66
N LEU A 44 12.58 2.16 9.20
CA LEU A 44 13.11 1.35 10.31
C LEU A 44 14.39 0.62 9.93
N ALA A 45 14.43 0.02 8.73
CA ALA A 45 15.65 -0.61 8.20
C ALA A 45 16.79 0.42 8.04
N ALA A 46 16.50 1.63 7.56
CA ALA A 46 17.48 2.70 7.44
C ALA A 46 18.02 3.19 8.79
N LEU A 47 17.24 3.03 9.87
CA LEU A 47 17.66 3.34 11.24
C LEU A 47 18.43 2.20 11.91
N GLY A 48 18.61 1.05 11.25
CA GLY A 48 19.28 -0.14 11.82
C GLY A 48 18.40 -0.91 12.82
N LEU A 49 17.12 -0.54 12.95
CA LEU A 49 16.16 -1.14 13.89
C LEU A 49 15.42 -2.34 13.26
N GLY A 50 15.84 -2.78 12.07
CA GLY A 50 15.19 -3.87 11.34
C GLY A 50 15.24 -5.22 12.05
N GLU A 51 16.32 -5.52 12.78
CA GLU A 51 16.44 -6.75 13.57
C GLU A 51 15.78 -6.66 14.95
N GLU A 52 15.68 -5.45 15.54
CA GLU A 52 15.09 -5.27 16.87
C GLU A 52 13.57 -5.50 16.92
N LEU A 53 12.92 -5.56 15.75
CA LEU A 53 11.48 -5.78 15.61
C LEU A 53 11.06 -7.25 15.43
N CYS A 54 11.99 -8.21 15.61
CA CYS A 54 11.72 -9.64 15.83
C CYS A 54 10.49 -10.20 15.07
N ASP A 55 10.52 -10.19 13.73
CA ASP A 55 9.50 -10.84 12.88
C ASP A 55 8.04 -10.36 13.02
N GLU A 56 7.75 -9.32 13.81
CA GLU A 56 6.38 -8.82 14.01
C GLU A 56 5.77 -8.20 12.73
N GLY A 57 6.62 -7.85 11.75
CA GLY A 57 6.21 -7.28 10.47
C GLY A 57 5.81 -8.30 9.39
N ASP A 58 6.11 -9.59 9.56
CA ASP A 58 5.95 -10.62 8.51
C ASP A 58 4.54 -11.24 8.46
N ALA A 59 3.63 -10.81 9.35
CA ALA A 59 2.27 -11.34 9.48
C ALA A 59 1.17 -10.50 8.78
N LEU A 60 1.52 -9.52 7.93
CA LEU A 60 0.57 -8.57 7.29
C LEU A 60 0.47 -8.69 5.76
#